data_AF-A0A9P8E920-F1
#
_entry.id   AF-A0A9P8E920-F1
#
_cell.length_a   1.000
_cell.length_b   1.000
_cell.length_c   1.000
_cell.angle_alpha   90.00
_cell.angle_beta   90.00
_cell.angle_gamma   90.00
#
_symmetry.space_group_name_H-M   'P 1'
#
loop_
_entity.id
_entity.type
_entity.pdbx_description
1 polymer ?
#
loop_
_entity_poly.entity_id
_entity_poly.type
_entity_poly.pdbx_seq_one_letter_code
_entity_poly.pdbx_strand_id
1 'polypeptide(L)'
;MTAPAPANLATGAFIVALCIKYQSLSKRYIPEAVRYTVKALQLRPQPSEKDLQPHVNNLLAMAELWSAKSAFGQIFSPAALSALQALKGQKKSSQHLSIMLSQARLRRRPLELHHHRPLPIRTSIPKFEENFNPDKHYDPDRERADAAKLKKEYKRERKGAVRELRKDANFIAREQLREKKERDAEYEKKYKRLVAEIQGEEGHEAKQYEREKRMRKSKR
;
A
#
# COMPACT_ATOMS: atom_id res chain seq x y z
N MET A 1 -49.93 -44.57 -18.28
CA MET A 1 -49.79 -43.33 -19.07
C MET A 1 -50.23 -43.66 -20.49
N THR A 2 -51.28 -43.02 -20.99
CA THR A 2 -51.77 -43.22 -22.36
C THR A 2 -50.69 -42.84 -23.37
N ALA A 3 -50.58 -43.58 -24.47
CA ALA A 3 -49.68 -43.22 -25.55
C ALA A 3 -50.05 -41.82 -26.06
N PRO A 4 -49.09 -40.90 -26.25
CA PRO A 4 -49.40 -39.56 -26.72
C PRO A 4 -50.00 -39.66 -28.12
N ALA A 5 -51.03 -38.84 -28.38
CA ALA A 5 -51.59 -38.73 -29.71
C ALA A 5 -50.48 -38.34 -30.71
N PRO A 6 -50.51 -38.86 -31.96
CA PRO A 6 -49.49 -38.56 -32.97
C PRO A 6 -49.36 -37.06 -33.23
N ALA A 7 -50.46 -36.30 -33.13
CA ALA A 7 -50.46 -34.84 -33.21
C ALA A 7 -49.54 -34.19 -32.15
N ASN A 8 -49.55 -34.69 -30.91
CA ASN A 8 -48.72 -34.16 -29.83
C ASN A 8 -47.22 -34.43 -30.09
N LEU A 9 -46.89 -35.57 -30.69
CA LEU A 9 -45.51 -35.88 -31.08
C LEU A 9 -45.02 -34.92 -32.17
N ALA A 10 -45.84 -34.68 -33.20
CA ALA A 10 -45.54 -33.74 -34.27
C ALA A 10 -45.36 -32.30 -33.75
N THR A 11 -46.28 -31.82 -32.90
CA THR A 11 -46.17 -30.49 -32.27
C THR A 11 -44.90 -30.38 -31.43
N GLY A 12 -44.59 -31.40 -30.62
CA GLY A 12 -43.36 -31.39 -29.83
C GLY A 12 -42.08 -31.46 -30.67
N ALA A 13 -42.08 -32.21 -31.78
CA ALA A 13 -40.96 -32.21 -32.73
C ALA A 13 -40.75 -30.81 -33.33
N PHE A 14 -41.84 -30.12 -33.68
CA PHE A 14 -41.79 -28.74 -34.19
C PHE A 14 -41.22 -27.77 -33.16
N ILE A 15 -41.69 -27.83 -31.90
CA ILE A 15 -41.19 -26.96 -30.82
C ILE A 15 -39.68 -27.19 -30.61
N VAL A 16 -39.22 -28.43 -30.60
CA VAL A 16 -37.78 -28.74 -30.48
C VAL A 16 -37.00 -28.17 -31.66
N ALA A 17 -37.48 -28.35 -32.89
CA ALA A 17 -36.83 -27.78 -34.09
C ALA A 17 -36.75 -26.25 -34.01
N LEU A 18 -37.81 -25.60 -33.54
CA LEU A 18 -37.84 -24.16 -33.29
C LEU A 18 -36.80 -23.75 -32.24
N CYS A 19 -36.71 -24.47 -31.12
CA CYS A 19 -35.70 -24.26 -30.09
C CYS A 19 -34.27 -24.38 -30.62
N ILE A 20 -34.00 -25.39 -31.47
CA ILE A 20 -32.70 -25.57 -32.13
C ILE A 20 -32.40 -24.35 -33.02
N LYS A 21 -33.39 -23.89 -33.80
CA LYS A 21 -33.25 -22.72 -34.67
C LYS A 21 -32.90 -21.45 -33.88
N TYR A 22 -33.60 -21.18 -32.78
CA TYR A 22 -33.28 -20.05 -31.90
C TYR A 22 -31.86 -20.17 -31.32
N GLN A 23 -31.43 -21.39 -30.99
CA GLN A 23 -30.15 -21.63 -30.33
C GLN A 23 -28.97 -21.85 -31.29
N SER A 24 -29.20 -21.73 -32.59
CA SER A 24 -28.17 -21.85 -33.63
C SER A 24 -26.98 -20.89 -33.41
N LEU A 25 -27.26 -19.63 -33.04
CA LEU A 25 -26.24 -18.62 -32.76
C LEU A 25 -25.78 -18.63 -31.30
N SER A 26 -26.72 -18.69 -30.36
CA SER A 26 -26.43 -18.56 -28.93
C SER A 26 -25.76 -19.81 -28.33
N LYS A 27 -25.95 -20.97 -28.96
CA LYS A 27 -25.42 -22.28 -28.53
C LYS A 27 -25.68 -22.58 -27.06
N ARG A 28 -26.80 -22.07 -26.52
CA ARG A 28 -27.26 -22.35 -25.16
C ARG A 28 -27.83 -23.77 -25.10
N TYR A 29 -27.62 -24.44 -23.97
CA TYR A 29 -28.10 -25.79 -23.75
C TYR A 29 -29.56 -25.76 -23.26
N ILE A 30 -30.41 -26.63 -23.82
CA ILE A 30 -31.81 -26.79 -23.41
C ILE A 30 -32.02 -28.25 -22.98
N PRO A 31 -32.03 -28.55 -21.68
CA PRO A 31 -32.15 -29.93 -21.20
C PRO A 31 -33.51 -30.56 -21.51
N GLU A 32 -34.59 -29.77 -21.53
CA GLU A 32 -35.95 -30.24 -21.78
C GLU A 32 -36.10 -30.77 -23.21
N ALA A 33 -35.47 -30.12 -24.19
CA ALA A 33 -35.50 -30.53 -25.59
C ALA A 33 -34.86 -31.92 -25.78
N VAL A 34 -33.67 -32.14 -25.18
CA VAL A 34 -33.02 -33.46 -25.19
C VAL A 34 -33.90 -34.50 -24.50
N ARG A 35 -34.34 -34.21 -23.28
CA ARG A 35 -35.14 -35.15 -22.50
C ARG A 35 -36.43 -35.53 -23.23
N TYR A 36 -37.12 -34.57 -23.83
CA TYR A 36 -38.33 -34.79 -24.61
C TYR A 36 -38.07 -35.69 -25.82
N THR A 37 -37.04 -35.38 -26.63
CA THR A 37 -36.70 -36.21 -27.80
C THR A 37 -36.31 -37.64 -27.43
N VAL A 38 -35.47 -37.82 -26.39
CA VAL A 38 -35.09 -39.16 -25.92
C VAL A 38 -36.30 -39.93 -25.42
N LYS A 39 -37.19 -39.28 -24.67
CA LYS A 39 -38.44 -39.91 -24.20
C LYS A 39 -39.34 -40.29 -25.37
N ALA A 40 -39.47 -39.44 -26.38
CA ALA A 40 -40.27 -39.70 -27.59
C ALA A 40 -39.73 -40.93 -28.35
N LEU A 41 -38.41 -41.05 -28.50
CA LEU A 41 -37.76 -42.20 -29.16
C LEU A 41 -37.87 -43.50 -28.35
N GLN A 42 -38.05 -43.42 -27.03
CA GLN A 42 -38.16 -44.57 -26.12
C GLN A 42 -39.61 -45.03 -25.87
N LEU A 43 -40.62 -44.36 -26.44
CA LEU A 43 -42.02 -44.72 -26.24
C LEU A 43 -42.31 -46.16 -26.71
N ARG A 44 -43.11 -46.88 -25.90
CA ARG A 44 -43.66 -48.20 -26.23
C ARG A 44 -45.18 -48.17 -26.10
N PRO A 45 -45.96 -48.66 -27.10
CA PRO A 45 -45.53 -49.22 -28.40
C PRO A 45 -44.79 -48.19 -29.27
N GLN A 46 -43.87 -48.66 -30.13
CA GLN A 46 -43.10 -47.76 -31.00
C GLN A 46 -44.05 -47.10 -32.02
N PRO A 47 -44.06 -45.76 -32.11
CA PRO A 47 -44.87 -45.05 -33.10
C PRO A 47 -44.31 -45.27 -34.51
N SER A 48 -45.05 -44.80 -35.53
CA SER A 48 -44.67 -45.02 -36.92
C SER A 48 -43.29 -44.42 -37.22
N GLU A 49 -42.55 -45.03 -38.15
CA GLU A 49 -41.22 -44.54 -38.53
C GLU A 49 -41.26 -43.07 -38.98
N LYS A 50 -42.33 -42.68 -39.69
CA LYS A 50 -42.55 -41.30 -40.17
C LYS A 50 -42.65 -40.28 -39.04
N ASP A 51 -43.30 -40.65 -37.93
CA ASP A 51 -43.46 -39.75 -36.77
C ASP A 51 -42.15 -39.63 -35.97
N LEU A 52 -41.28 -40.63 -36.05
CA LEU A 52 -39.99 -40.64 -35.34
C LEU A 52 -38.86 -39.95 -36.09
N GLN A 53 -38.90 -39.88 -37.43
CA GLN A 53 -37.84 -39.24 -38.23
C GLN A 53 -37.53 -37.80 -37.79
N PRO A 54 -38.52 -36.91 -37.55
CA PRO A 54 -38.25 -35.55 -37.06
C PRO A 54 -37.50 -35.53 -35.72
N HIS A 55 -37.81 -36.47 -34.81
CA HIS A 55 -37.13 -36.57 -33.52
C HIS A 55 -35.67 -37.05 -33.66
N VAL A 56 -35.41 -37.97 -34.59
CA VAL A 56 -34.04 -38.41 -34.91
C VAL A 56 -33.23 -37.25 -35.50
N ASN A 57 -33.80 -36.53 -36.46
CA ASN A 57 -33.15 -35.37 -37.09
C ASN A 57 -32.85 -34.27 -36.06
N ASN A 58 -33.82 -33.95 -35.20
CA ASN A 58 -33.63 -32.99 -34.12
C ASN A 58 -32.55 -33.42 -33.13
N LEU A 59 -32.49 -34.73 -32.79
CA LEU A 59 -31.48 -35.26 -31.89
C LEU A 59 -30.07 -35.13 -32.48
N LEU A 60 -29.90 -35.44 -33.77
CA LEU A 60 -28.62 -35.26 -34.48
C LEU A 60 -28.24 -33.79 -34.58
N ALA A 61 -29.18 -32.91 -34.93
CA ALA A 61 -28.96 -31.47 -34.98
C ALA A 61 -28.56 -30.90 -33.60
N MET A 62 -29.18 -31.37 -32.51
CA MET A 62 -28.77 -31.02 -31.14
C MET A 62 -27.37 -31.54 -30.80
N ALA A 63 -27.02 -32.75 -31.24
CA ALA A 63 -25.69 -33.30 -31.04
C ALA A 63 -24.62 -32.48 -31.76
N GLU A 64 -24.87 -32.06 -32.99
CA GLU A 64 -23.98 -31.16 -33.75
C GLU A 64 -23.85 -29.80 -33.07
N LEU A 65 -24.98 -29.18 -32.70
CA LEU A 65 -25.03 -27.86 -32.07
C LEU A 65 -24.25 -27.81 -30.74
N TRP A 66 -24.32 -28.87 -29.94
CA TRP A 66 -23.70 -28.92 -28.60
C TRP A 66 -22.43 -29.78 -28.54
N SER A 67 -21.86 -30.15 -29.68
CA SER A 67 -20.61 -30.91 -29.79
C SER A 67 -19.42 -30.29 -29.04
N ALA A 68 -19.41 -28.96 -28.86
CA ALA A 68 -18.37 -28.23 -28.14
C ALA A 68 -18.54 -28.18 -26.61
N LYS A 69 -19.67 -28.63 -26.06
CA LYS A 69 -19.91 -28.58 -24.61
C LYS A 69 -19.10 -29.68 -23.90
N SER A 70 -18.47 -29.33 -22.77
CA SER A 70 -17.70 -30.29 -21.96
C SER A 70 -18.53 -31.47 -21.47
N ALA A 71 -19.83 -31.25 -21.23
CA ALA A 71 -20.79 -32.25 -20.81
C ALA A 71 -21.42 -33.06 -21.96
N PHE A 72 -20.95 -32.92 -23.21
CA PHE A 72 -21.52 -33.60 -24.39
C PHE A 72 -21.67 -35.11 -24.17
N GLY A 73 -20.63 -35.75 -23.60
CA GLY A 73 -20.65 -37.17 -23.29
C GLY A 73 -21.79 -37.57 -22.34
N GLN A 74 -22.06 -36.76 -21.32
CA GLN A 74 -23.10 -37.00 -20.31
C GLN A 74 -24.50 -36.70 -20.84
N ILE A 75 -24.62 -35.75 -21.75
CA ILE A 75 -25.92 -35.35 -22.32
C ILE A 75 -26.49 -36.46 -23.23
N PHE A 76 -25.64 -37.05 -24.08
CA PHE A 76 -26.08 -38.00 -25.11
C PHE A 76 -25.79 -39.47 -24.78
N SER A 77 -24.95 -39.77 -23.78
CA SER A 77 -24.66 -41.14 -23.32
C SER A 77 -25.19 -41.36 -21.88
N PRO A 78 -25.87 -42.48 -21.59
CA PRO A 78 -26.24 -43.59 -22.48
C PRO A 78 -27.63 -43.44 -23.15
N ALA A 79 -28.48 -42.55 -22.67
CA ALA A 79 -29.92 -42.57 -22.98
C ALA A 79 -30.25 -42.28 -24.45
N ALA A 80 -29.58 -41.31 -25.08
CA ALA A 80 -29.83 -40.97 -26.49
C ALA A 80 -29.24 -42.01 -27.45
N LEU A 81 -28.04 -42.51 -27.16
CA LEU A 81 -27.41 -43.57 -27.97
C LEU A 81 -28.21 -44.87 -27.92
N SER A 82 -28.63 -45.30 -26.73
CA SER A 82 -29.45 -46.51 -26.57
C SER A 82 -30.83 -46.36 -27.22
N ALA A 83 -31.45 -45.17 -27.17
CA ALA A 83 -32.70 -44.90 -27.87
C ALA A 83 -32.55 -45.07 -29.39
N LEU A 84 -31.47 -44.57 -29.99
CA LEU A 84 -31.20 -44.74 -31.42
C LEU A 84 -30.88 -46.19 -31.81
N GLN A 85 -30.14 -46.92 -30.97
CA GLN A 85 -29.82 -48.34 -31.20
C GLN A 85 -31.06 -49.25 -31.13
N ALA A 86 -32.04 -48.90 -30.30
CA ALA A 86 -33.30 -49.64 -30.17
C ALA A 86 -34.26 -49.43 -31.34
N LEU A 87 -34.05 -48.40 -32.17
CA LEU A 87 -34.87 -48.11 -33.33
C LEU A 87 -34.40 -48.91 -34.55
N LYS A 88 -35.34 -49.62 -35.18
CA LYS A 88 -35.09 -50.34 -36.44
C LYS A 88 -34.82 -49.32 -37.55
N GLY A 89 -33.83 -49.58 -38.41
CA GLY A 89 -33.49 -48.74 -39.56
C GLY A 89 -32.52 -47.58 -39.30
N GLN A 90 -32.30 -47.17 -38.04
CA GLN A 90 -31.51 -45.97 -37.69
C GLN A 90 -30.03 -46.24 -37.38
N LYS A 91 -29.43 -47.23 -38.07
CA LYS A 91 -28.03 -47.63 -37.83
C LYS A 91 -27.05 -46.48 -38.10
N LYS A 92 -27.23 -45.75 -39.20
CA LYS A 92 -26.37 -44.61 -39.58
C LYS A 92 -26.36 -43.52 -38.50
N SER A 93 -27.55 -43.13 -38.03
CA SER A 93 -27.75 -42.12 -36.98
C SER A 93 -27.10 -42.55 -35.65
N SER A 94 -27.25 -43.83 -35.27
CA SER A 94 -26.61 -44.39 -34.07
C SER A 94 -25.08 -44.42 -34.17
N GLN A 95 -24.53 -44.75 -35.36
CA GLN A 95 -23.09 -44.77 -35.63
C GLN A 95 -22.52 -43.36 -35.58
N HIS A 96 -23.21 -42.38 -36.19
CA HIS A 96 -22.79 -40.98 -36.18
C HIS A 96 -22.66 -40.46 -34.75
N LEU A 97 -23.69 -40.65 -33.91
CA LEU A 97 -23.64 -40.24 -32.51
C LEU A 97 -22.55 -40.98 -31.72
N SER A 98 -22.33 -42.27 -32.00
CA SER A 98 -21.26 -43.05 -31.37
C SER A 98 -19.86 -42.50 -31.70
N ILE A 99 -19.64 -42.07 -32.94
CA ILE A 99 -18.38 -41.44 -33.38
C ILE A 99 -18.20 -40.09 -32.67
N MET A 100 -19.24 -39.26 -32.60
CA MET A 100 -19.15 -37.99 -31.87
C MET A 100 -18.83 -38.20 -30.38
N LEU A 101 -19.43 -39.22 -29.75
CA LEU A 101 -19.16 -39.58 -28.36
C LEU A 101 -17.72 -40.07 -28.14
N SER A 102 -17.16 -40.86 -29.06
CA SER A 102 -15.75 -41.29 -28.97
C SER A 102 -14.81 -40.10 -29.13
N GLN A 103 -15.08 -39.20 -30.08
CA GLN A 103 -14.33 -37.95 -30.26
C GLN A 103 -14.41 -37.05 -29.02
N ALA A 104 -15.59 -36.91 -28.41
CA ALA A 104 -15.76 -36.12 -27.19
C ALA A 104 -14.99 -36.71 -26.00
N ARG A 105 -14.92 -38.05 -25.89
CA ARG A 105 -14.09 -38.73 -24.88
C ARG A 105 -12.60 -38.41 -25.07
N LEU A 106 -12.10 -38.44 -26.30
CA LEU A 106 -10.71 -38.09 -26.63
C LEU A 106 -10.37 -36.62 -26.34
N ARG A 107 -11.33 -35.71 -26.55
CA ARG A 107 -11.16 -34.26 -26.32
C ARG A 107 -11.30 -33.84 -24.86
N ARG A 108 -11.85 -34.68 -23.99
CA ARG A 108 -12.20 -34.30 -22.61
C ARG A 108 -10.94 -34.07 -21.77
N ARG A 109 -10.91 -32.93 -21.07
CA ARG A 109 -9.87 -32.56 -20.10
C ARG A 109 -10.47 -32.38 -18.70
N PRO A 110 -9.69 -32.58 -17.63
CA PRO A 110 -10.13 -32.25 -16.28
C PRO A 110 -10.45 -30.75 -16.16
N LEU A 111 -11.36 -30.41 -15.23
CA LEU A 111 -11.76 -29.01 -15.01
C LEU A 111 -10.78 -28.34 -14.07
N GLU A 112 -10.23 -27.22 -14.51
CA GLU A 112 -9.33 -26.40 -13.71
C GLU A 112 -9.87 -24.97 -13.65
N LEU A 113 -11.02 -24.81 -12.98
CA LEU A 113 -11.77 -23.55 -12.93
C LEU A 113 -11.06 -22.46 -12.10
N HIS A 114 -10.24 -22.86 -11.13
CA HIS A 114 -9.60 -21.98 -10.16
C HIS A 114 -8.20 -21.52 -10.59
N HIS A 115 -8.05 -21.10 -11.84
CA HIS A 115 -6.84 -20.46 -12.34
C HIS A 115 -6.93 -18.93 -12.24
N HIS A 116 -7.00 -18.43 -11.01
CA HIS A 116 -7.02 -16.99 -10.75
C HIS A 116 -5.60 -16.43 -10.76
N ARG A 117 -5.41 -15.28 -11.42
CA ARG A 117 -4.14 -14.55 -11.36
C ARG A 117 -3.97 -13.98 -9.95
N PRO A 118 -2.78 -14.09 -9.34
CA PRO A 118 -2.53 -13.51 -8.02
C PRO A 118 -2.71 -11.99 -8.07
N LEU A 119 -3.25 -11.42 -6.99
CA LEU A 119 -3.37 -9.97 -6.86
C LEU A 119 -1.97 -9.34 -6.76
N PRO A 120 -1.75 -8.17 -7.37
CA PRO A 120 -0.47 -7.46 -7.25
C PRO A 120 -0.27 -6.94 -5.82
N ILE A 121 0.99 -6.65 -5.48
CA ILE A 121 1.33 -5.99 -4.23
C ILE A 121 0.66 -4.61 -4.19
N ARG A 122 0.04 -4.27 -3.06
CA ARG A 122 -0.57 -2.96 -2.85
C ARG A 122 0.49 -1.86 -2.92
N THR A 123 0.41 -0.99 -3.92
CA THR A 123 1.26 0.19 -4.03
C THR A 123 0.80 1.27 -3.06
N SER A 124 1.75 2.05 -2.55
CA SER A 124 1.49 3.22 -1.69
C SER A 124 2.10 4.45 -2.34
N ILE A 125 1.41 5.59 -2.22
CA ILE A 125 1.88 6.86 -2.77
C ILE A 125 2.79 7.50 -1.71
N PRO A 126 4.06 7.82 -2.05
CA PRO A 126 4.95 8.49 -1.10
C PRO A 126 4.42 9.88 -0.79
N LYS A 127 4.51 10.28 0.49
CA LYS A 127 4.17 11.64 0.93
C LYS A 127 5.43 12.52 0.85
N PHE A 128 5.44 13.48 -0.06
CA PHE A 128 6.51 14.46 -0.21
C PHE A 128 5.95 15.80 -0.66
N GLU A 129 6.73 16.86 -0.47
CA GLU A 129 6.44 18.20 -0.99
C GLU A 129 7.15 18.36 -2.33
N GLU A 130 6.44 18.80 -3.38
CA GLU A 130 7.01 18.94 -4.73
C GLU A 130 8.14 19.98 -4.77
N ASN A 131 7.95 21.11 -4.08
CA ASN A 131 8.94 22.19 -3.97
C ASN A 131 9.61 22.17 -2.60
N PHE A 132 10.30 21.08 -2.27
CA PHE A 132 10.99 20.91 -0.99
C PHE A 132 12.20 21.85 -0.85
N ASN A 133 12.20 22.66 0.21
CA ASN A 133 13.31 23.52 0.60
C ASN A 133 13.74 23.17 2.04
N PRO A 134 15.00 22.72 2.27
CA PRO A 134 15.51 22.38 3.60
C PRO A 134 15.43 23.51 4.65
N ASP A 135 15.51 24.77 4.22
CA ASP A 135 15.48 25.93 5.13
C ASP A 135 14.05 26.28 5.59
N LYS A 136 13.04 25.72 4.93
CA LYS A 136 11.64 26.00 5.20
C LYS A 136 11.01 24.87 6.02
N HIS A 137 10.31 25.24 7.08
CA HIS A 137 9.46 24.31 7.82
C HIS A 137 8.07 24.27 7.20
N TYR A 138 7.61 23.06 6.83
CA TYR A 138 6.28 22.81 6.29
C TYR A 138 5.39 22.27 7.41
N ASP A 139 4.41 23.08 7.85
CA ASP A 139 3.36 22.66 8.79
C ASP A 139 2.00 22.92 8.11
N PRO A 140 1.08 21.95 8.11
CA PRO A 140 -0.28 22.18 7.61
C PRO A 140 -1.04 23.29 8.36
N ASP A 141 -0.72 23.51 9.64
CA ASP A 141 -1.35 24.49 10.52
C ASP A 141 -0.49 25.76 10.65
N ARG A 142 -1.02 26.88 10.14
CA ARG A 142 -0.28 28.15 10.04
C ARG A 142 -0.06 28.78 11.41
N GLU A 143 -1.03 28.70 12.33
CA GLU A 143 -0.90 29.31 13.65
C GLU A 143 0.24 28.68 14.46
N ARG A 144 0.39 27.36 14.33
CA ARG A 144 1.48 26.63 14.97
C ARG A 144 2.84 27.00 14.38
N ALA A 145 2.92 27.13 13.06
CA ALA A 145 4.14 27.55 12.36
C ALA A 145 4.57 28.96 12.80
N ASP A 146 3.63 29.90 12.85
CA ASP A 146 3.90 31.30 13.21
C ASP A 146 4.30 31.42 14.69
N ALA A 147 3.63 30.70 15.59
CA ALA A 147 3.99 30.66 17.00
C ALA A 147 5.40 30.07 17.23
N ALA A 148 5.78 29.03 16.49
CA ALA A 148 7.12 28.44 16.55
C ALA A 148 8.19 29.40 16.01
N LYS A 149 7.89 30.10 14.91
CA LYS A 149 8.76 31.13 14.34
C LYS A 149 9.02 32.25 15.34
N LEU A 150 7.96 32.80 15.95
CA LEU A 150 8.08 33.88 16.93
C LEU A 150 8.89 33.45 18.16
N LYS A 151 8.68 32.22 18.66
CA LYS A 151 9.47 31.66 19.77
C LYS A 151 10.96 31.56 19.43
N LYS A 152 11.29 31.17 18.19
CA LYS A 152 12.68 31.06 17.70
C LYS A 152 13.35 32.44 17.64
N GLU A 153 12.64 33.43 17.11
CA GLU A 153 13.11 34.83 17.06
C GLU A 153 13.34 35.39 18.46
N TYR A 154 12.37 35.25 19.37
CA TYR A 154 12.51 35.66 20.76
C TYR A 154 13.74 35.05 21.45
N LYS A 155 13.96 33.74 21.27
CA LYS A 155 15.12 33.05 21.87
C LYS A 155 16.44 33.55 21.30
N ARG A 156 16.50 33.83 19.99
CA ARG A 156 17.69 34.36 19.32
C ARG A 156 18.02 35.77 19.84
N GLU A 157 17.03 36.66 19.84
CA GLU A 157 17.20 38.04 20.29
C GLU A 157 17.58 38.10 21.78
N ARG A 158 16.87 37.35 22.63
CA ARG A 158 17.20 37.24 24.06
C ARG A 158 18.64 36.76 24.28
N LYS A 159 19.08 35.75 23.52
CA LYS A 159 20.47 35.24 23.62
C LYS A 159 21.49 36.27 23.14
N GLY A 160 21.17 37.05 22.10
CA GLY A 160 21.99 38.17 21.62
C GLY A 160 22.15 39.26 22.67
N ALA A 161 21.04 39.78 23.18
CA ALA A 161 21.03 40.82 24.21
C ALA A 161 21.81 40.42 25.46
N VAL A 162 21.59 39.19 25.96
CA VAL A 162 22.32 38.68 27.13
C VAL A 162 23.83 38.54 26.86
N ARG A 163 24.25 38.23 25.63
CA ARG A 163 25.67 38.16 25.27
C ARG A 163 26.32 39.54 25.30
N GLU A 164 25.64 40.57 24.79
CA GLU A 164 26.15 41.94 24.83
C GLU A 164 26.25 42.46 26.27
N LEU A 165 25.21 42.28 27.08
CA LEU A 165 25.25 42.65 28.50
C LEU A 165 26.41 41.99 29.26
N ARG A 166 26.74 40.74 28.94
CA ARG A 166 27.88 40.05 29.54
C ARG A 166 29.23 40.62 29.07
N LYS A 167 29.34 41.04 27.80
CA LYS A 167 30.54 41.71 27.29
C LYS A 167 30.72 43.07 27.98
N ASP A 168 29.65 43.84 28.11
CA ASP A 168 29.66 45.15 28.78
C ASP A 168 30.05 45.02 30.25
N ALA A 169 29.46 44.06 30.96
CA ALA A 169 29.82 43.76 32.35
C ALA A 169 31.30 43.39 32.49
N ASN A 170 31.83 42.55 31.59
CA ASN A 170 33.24 42.19 31.59
C ASN A 170 34.16 43.38 31.25
N PHE A 171 33.72 44.28 30.38
CA PHE A 171 34.46 45.49 30.03
C PHE A 171 34.54 46.44 31.24
N ILE A 172 33.41 46.76 31.86
CA ILE A 172 33.32 47.61 33.06
C ILE A 172 34.18 47.02 34.19
N ALA A 173 34.11 45.70 34.41
CA ALA A 173 34.90 45.05 35.45
C ALA A 173 36.42 45.20 35.23
N ARG A 174 36.88 45.12 33.97
CA ARG A 174 38.30 45.34 33.64
C ARG A 174 38.72 46.79 33.85
N GLU A 175 37.88 47.74 33.44
CA GLU A 175 38.14 49.18 33.59
C GLU A 175 38.22 49.58 35.07
N GLN A 176 37.21 49.20 35.87
CA GLN A 176 37.21 49.45 37.31
C GLN A 176 38.43 48.84 38.02
N LEU A 177 38.84 47.64 37.61
CA LEU A 177 40.04 46.99 38.16
C LEU A 177 41.32 47.73 37.77
N ARG A 178 41.40 48.28 36.55
CA ARG A 178 42.53 49.10 36.10
C ARG A 178 42.62 50.39 36.92
N GLU A 179 41.52 51.13 37.03
CA GLU A 179 41.44 52.36 37.82
C GLU A 179 41.79 52.12 39.29
N LYS A 180 41.31 51.02 39.88
CA LYS A 180 41.65 50.68 41.26
C LYS A 180 43.14 50.40 41.44
N LYS A 181 43.74 49.60 40.55
CA LYS A 181 45.20 49.33 40.59
C LYS A 181 46.04 50.59 40.44
N GLU A 182 45.64 51.49 39.53
CA GLU A 182 46.32 52.78 39.32
C GLU A 182 46.24 53.64 40.60
N ARG A 183 45.04 53.80 41.19
CA ARG A 183 44.85 54.53 42.46
C ARG A 183 45.64 53.93 43.62
N ASP A 184 45.62 52.61 43.77
CA ASP A 184 46.34 51.91 44.84
C ASP A 184 47.86 52.07 44.67
N ALA A 185 48.38 52.00 43.42
CA ALA A 185 49.78 52.22 43.13
C ALA A 185 50.23 53.67 43.39
N GLU A 186 49.39 54.65 43.08
CA GLU A 186 49.63 56.06 43.41
C GLU A 186 49.66 56.29 44.92
N TYR A 187 48.70 55.71 45.65
CA TYR A 187 48.64 55.78 47.11
C TYR A 187 49.88 55.13 47.76
N GLU A 188 50.27 53.94 47.32
CA GLU A 188 51.48 53.26 47.82
C GLU A 188 52.75 54.07 47.55
N LYS A 189 52.90 54.65 46.36
CA LYS A 189 54.06 55.51 46.03
C LYS A 189 54.10 56.72 46.97
N LYS A 190 52.95 57.37 47.19
CA LYS A 190 52.84 58.50 48.12
C LYS A 190 53.18 58.08 49.55
N TYR A 191 52.65 56.95 50.02
CA TYR A 191 52.90 56.42 51.35
C TYR A 191 54.38 56.06 51.56
N LYS A 192 54.99 55.31 50.63
CA LYS A 192 56.42 54.97 50.68
C LYS A 192 57.31 56.21 50.71
N ARG A 193 56.98 57.25 49.93
CA ARG A 193 57.68 58.54 49.97
C ARG A 193 57.61 59.18 51.36
N LEU A 194 56.40 59.32 51.92
CA LEU A 194 56.20 59.93 53.23
C LEU A 194 56.90 59.16 54.35
N VAL A 195 56.81 57.82 54.36
CA VAL A 195 57.50 56.98 55.35
C VAL A 195 59.01 57.10 55.22
N ALA A 196 59.55 57.09 54.00
CA ALA A 196 60.98 57.26 53.78
C ALA A 196 61.48 58.65 54.22
N GLU A 197 60.66 59.69 54.03
CA GLU A 197 60.93 61.05 54.49
C GLU A 197 60.98 61.13 56.03
N ILE A 198 59.94 60.62 56.71
CA ILE A 198 59.88 60.56 58.18
C ILE A 198 61.05 59.75 58.75
N GLN A 199 61.29 58.54 58.24
CA GLN A 199 62.38 57.69 58.71
C GLN A 199 63.76 58.29 58.41
N GLY A 200 63.89 59.04 57.31
CA GLY A 200 65.09 59.79 56.95
C GLY A 200 65.38 60.91 57.96
N GLU A 201 64.36 61.70 58.31
CA GLU A 201 64.45 62.78 59.29
C GLU A 201 64.75 62.23 60.71
N GLU A 202 63.91 61.33 61.22
CA GLU A 202 64.08 60.73 62.56
C GLU A 202 65.40 59.94 62.67
N GLY A 203 65.77 59.21 61.62
CA GLY A 203 67.02 58.45 61.58
C GLY A 203 68.26 59.35 61.55
N HIS A 204 68.16 60.53 60.92
CA HIS A 204 69.22 61.53 60.95
C HIS A 204 69.36 62.13 62.36
N GLU A 205 68.27 62.54 62.99
CA GLU A 205 68.25 63.07 64.36
C GLU A 205 68.77 62.03 65.39
N ALA A 206 68.33 60.77 65.30
CA ALA A 206 68.79 59.71 66.18
C ALA A 206 70.30 59.45 66.06
N LYS A 207 70.86 59.50 64.83
CA LYS A 207 72.31 59.38 64.61
C LYS A 207 73.08 60.60 65.14
N GLN A 208 72.52 61.80 65.02
CA GLN A 208 73.10 63.00 65.62
C GLN A 208 73.15 62.87 67.15
N TYR A 209 72.05 62.44 67.78
CA TYR A 209 71.99 62.19 69.21
C TYR A 209 72.98 61.10 69.68
N GLU A 210 73.09 59.99 68.96
CA GLU A 210 74.09 58.94 69.22
C GLU A 210 75.53 59.47 69.14
N ARG A 211 75.85 60.31 68.15
CA ARG A 211 77.17 60.96 68.04
C ARG A 211 77.45 61.86 69.24
N GLU A 212 76.52 62.71 69.62
CA GLU A 212 76.67 63.56 70.81
C GLU A 212 76.88 62.73 72.09
N LYS A 213 76.10 61.64 72.25
CA LYS A 213 76.22 60.72 73.38
C LYS A 213 77.58 60.02 73.42
N ARG A 214 78.12 59.59 72.28
CA ARG A 214 79.48 59.01 72.20
C ARG A 214 80.57 60.01 72.54
N MET A 215 80.45 61.26 72.05
CA MET A 215 81.37 62.35 72.42
C MET A 215 81.36 62.63 73.93
N ARG A 216 80.20 62.54 74.59
CA ARG A 216 80.07 62.65 76.06
C ARG A 216 80.75 61.48 76.79
N LYS A 217 80.69 60.25 76.26
CA LYS A 217 81.36 59.07 76.84
C LYS A 217 82.88 59.09 76.69
N SER A 218 83.40 59.64 75.59
CA SER A 218 84.84 59.73 75.31
C SER A 218 85.58 60.80 76.14
N LYS A 219 84.84 61.71 76.79
CA LYS A 219 85.39 62.80 77.62
C LYS A 219 85.55 62.42 79.11
N ARG A 220 85.38 61.15 79.44
CA ARG A 220 85.40 60.59 80.80
C ARG A 220 86.46 59.49 80.88
#